data_AF-A0A973PTJ7-F1
#
_entry.id   AF-A0A973PTJ7-F1
#
_cell.length_a   1.000
_cell.length_b   1.000
_cell.length_c   1.000
_cell.angle_alpha   90.00
_cell.angle_beta   90.00
_cell.angle_gamma   90.00
#
_symmetry.space_group_name_H-M   'P 1'
#
loop_
_entity.id
_entity.type
_entity.pdbx_description
1 polymer ?
#
loop_
_entity_poly.entity_id
_entity_poly.type
_entity_poly.pdbx_seq_one_letter_code
_entity_poly.pdbx_strand_id
1 'polypeptide(L)' 'MTTRGVLYVHSAPRALCPHVEWAVAGVLGTRVNLDWIRQPAAPGTWRSEFSWQGEVGTASKLASALRGW' A
#
# COMPACT_ATOMS: atom_id res chain seq x y z
N MET A 1 11.05 18.85 -5.87
CA MET A 1 10.53 18.80 -4.49
C MET A 1 10.10 17.37 -4.19
N THR A 2 10.64 16.77 -3.13
CA THR A 2 10.26 15.43 -2.66
C THR A 2 9.19 15.54 -1.58
N THR A 3 8.16 14.70 -1.70
CA THR A 3 7.08 14.52 -0.73
C THR A 3 7.21 13.16 -0.08
N ARG A 4 6.61 13.01 1.10
CA ARG A 4 6.60 11.75 1.84
C ARG A 4 5.22 11.51 2.43
N GLY A 5 4.88 10.25 2.67
CA GLY A 5 3.63 9.87 3.28
C GLY A 5 3.66 8.43 3.78
N VAL A 6 2.53 8.01 4.35
CA VAL A 6 2.34 6.63 4.82
C VAL A 6 1.09 6.07 4.15
N LEU A 7 1.20 4.87 3.60
CA LEU A 7 0.07 4.04 3.20
C LEU A 7 -0.32 3.17 4.39
N TYR A 8 -1.56 3.30 4.85
CA TYR A 8 -2.15 2.42 5.84
C TYR A 8 -3.14 1.47 5.16
N VAL A 9 -2.90 0.17 5.31
CA VAL A 9 -3.85 -0.88 4.97
C VAL A 9 -4.44 -1.40 6.26
N HIS A 10 -5.68 -1.02 6.55
CA HIS A 10 -6.36 -1.44 7.78
C HIS A 10 -6.83 -2.89 7.71
N SER A 11 -7.29 -3.35 6.54
CA SER A 11 -7.69 -4.73 6.33
C SER A 11 -7.59 -5.09 4.85
N ALA A 12 -7.00 -6.25 4.57
CA ALA A 12 -6.97 -6.84 3.25
C ALA A 12 -7.06 -8.37 3.37
N PRO A 13 -7.90 -9.06 2.56
CA PRO A 13 -7.81 -10.51 2.41
C PRO A 13 -6.41 -10.91 1.93
N ARG A 14 -5.92 -12.08 2.37
CA ARG A 14 -4.56 -12.53 2.02
C ARG A 14 -4.29 -12.60 0.50
N ALA A 15 -5.32 -12.89 -0.30
CA ALA A 15 -5.21 -12.90 -1.74
C ALA A 15 -4.92 -11.52 -2.35
N LEU A 16 -5.34 -10.43 -1.68
CA LEU A 16 -5.19 -9.06 -2.16
C LEU A 16 -3.83 -8.45 -1.81
N CYS A 17 -3.15 -8.96 -0.78
CA CYS A 17 -1.82 -8.50 -0.36
C CYS A 17 -0.81 -8.31 -1.52
N PRO A 18 -0.58 -9.30 -2.42
CA PRO A 18 0.33 -9.11 -3.54
C PRO A 18 -0.15 -8.06 -4.56
N HIS A 19 -1.47 -7.88 -4.73
CA HIS A 19 -2.00 -6.86 -5.64
C HIS A 19 -1.77 -5.44 -5.11
N VAL A 20 -1.88 -5.24 -3.79
CA VAL A 20 -1.54 -3.96 -3.15
C VAL A 20 -0.05 -3.66 -3.35
N GLU A 21 0.82 -4.64 -3.13
CA GLU A 21 2.26 -4.48 -3.37
C GLU A 21 2.57 -4.11 -4.82
N TRP A 22 1.94 -4.78 -5.79
CA TRP A 22 2.12 -4.47 -7.20
C TRP A 22 1.62 -3.08 -7.58
N ALA A 23 0.46 -2.66 -7.06
CA ALA A 23 -0.08 -1.33 -7.32
C ALA A 23 0.86 -0.23 -6.79
N VAL A 24 1.36 -0.39 -5.56
CA VAL A 24 2.28 0.57 -4.94
C VAL A 24 3.64 0.56 -5.65
N ALA A 25 4.18 -0.62 -5.98
CA ALA A 25 5.42 -0.78 -6.74
C ALA A 25 5.34 -0.10 -8.11
N GLY A 26 4.21 -0.25 -8.82
CA GLY A 26 3.97 0.38 -10.12
C GLY A 26 3.99 1.91 -10.06
N VAL A 27 3.51 2.50 -8.96
CA VAL A 27 3.52 3.96 -8.78
C VAL A 27 4.91 4.46 -8.34
N LEU A 28 5.60 3.74 -7.45
CA LEU A 28 6.90 4.15 -6.92
C LEU A 28 8.07 3.79 -7.85
N GLY A 29 7.85 2.94 -8.85
CA GLY A 29 8.89 2.50 -9.80
C GLY A 29 9.97 1.63 -9.16
N THR A 30 9.71 1.06 -7.98
CA THR A 30 10.65 0.23 -7.21
C THR A 30 9.94 -1.01 -6.67
N ARG A 31 10.72 -2.03 -6.28
CA ARG A 31 10.17 -3.17 -5.56
C ARG A 31 9.67 -2.71 -4.20
N VAL A 32 8.41 -3.05 -3.90
CA VAL A 32 7.77 -2.78 -2.62
C VAL A 32 7.46 -4.12 -1.97
N ASN A 33 7.84 -4.25 -0.71
CA ASN A 33 7.49 -5.38 0.15
C ASN A 33 6.81 -4.81 1.37
N LEU A 34 5.55 -5.18 1.59
CA LEU A 34 4.74 -4.67 2.69
C LEU A 34 4.84 -5.63 3.88
N ASP A 35 5.01 -5.09 5.08
CA ASP A 35 5.05 -5.92 6.29
C ASP A 35 3.61 -6.25 6.73
N TRP A 36 3.11 -7.36 6.20
CA TRP A 36 1.76 -7.83 6.47
C TRP A 36 1.65 -8.52 7.83
N ILE A 37 0.80 -7.97 8.69
CA ILE A 37 0.51 -8.49 10.01
C ILE A 37 -0.96 -8.95 10.05
N ARG A 38 -1.25 -10.07 10.71
CA ARG A 38 -2.65 -10.53 10.89
C ARG A 38 -3.45 -9.45 11.64
N GLN A 39 -4.64 -9.11 11.16
CA GLN A 39 -5.48 -8.07 11.75
C GLN A 39 -6.28 -8.64 12.95
N PRO A 40 -6.00 -8.22 14.20
CA PRO A 40 -6.71 -8.75 15.37
C PRO A 40 -8.21 -8.40 15.39
N ALA A 41 -8.59 -7.25 14.84
CA ALA A 41 -9.97 -6.78 14.84
C ALA A 41 -10.86 -7.46 13.78
N ALA A 42 -10.26 -8.12 12.78
CA ALA A 42 -10.97 -8.74 11.66
C ALA A 42 -10.26 -10.04 11.25
N PRO A 43 -10.60 -11.18 11.88
CA PRO A 43 -9.99 -12.47 11.58
C PRO A 43 -10.03 -12.82 10.09
N GLY A 44 -8.94 -13.39 9.57
CA GLY A 44 -8.81 -13.73 8.15
C GLY A 44 -8.29 -12.60 7.26
N THR A 45 -8.14 -11.38 7.81
CA THR A 45 -7.55 -10.24 7.09
C THR A 45 -6.18 -9.86 7.65
N TRP A 46 -5.47 -9.04 6.88
CA TRP A 46 -4.13 -8.55 7.16
C TRP A 46 -4.12 -7.02 7.15
N ARG A 47 -3.24 -6.43 7.95
CA ARG A 47 -2.93 -5.01 7.98
C ARG A 47 -1.47 -4.79 7.60
N SER A 48 -1.16 -3.62 7.08
CA SER A 48 0.21 -3.19 6.82
C SER A 48 0.31 -1.67 6.89
N GLU A 49 1.50 -1.17 7.17
CA GLU A 49 1.85 0.24 7.02
C GLU A 49 3.12 0.35 6.18
N PHE A 50 3.22 1.39 5.35
CA PHE A 50 4.37 1.59 4.49
C PHE A 50 4.66 3.06 4.27
N SER A 51 5.86 3.47 4.67
CA SER A 51 6.37 4.81 4.45
C SER A 51 6.94 4.92 3.04
N TRP A 52 6.54 5.95 2.31
CA TRP A 52 7.02 6.21 0.96
C TRP A 52 7.54 7.64 0.82
N GLN A 53 8.40 7.83 -0.17
CA GLN A 53 8.91 9.14 -0.59
C GLN A 53 8.89 9.20 -2.12
N GLY A 54 8.53 10.34 -2.68
CA GLY A 54 8.41 10.52 -4.13
C GLY A 54 8.11 11.94 -4.54
N GLU A 55 8.01 12.20 -5.84
CA GLU A 55 7.67 13.51 -6.37
C GLU A 55 6.26 13.97 -5.97
N VAL A 56 6.01 15.27 -6.07
CA VAL A 56 4.67 15.84 -5.87
C VAL A 56 3.66 15.11 -6.78
N GLY A 57 2.51 14.73 -6.21
CA GLY A 57 1.48 13.96 -6.91
C GLY A 57 1.58 12.43 -6.74
N THR A 58 2.67 11.91 -6.16
CA THR A 58 2.81 10.47 -5.85
C THR A 58 1.66 9.93 -4.99
N ALA A 59 1.25 10.67 -3.97
CA ALA A 59 0.10 10.30 -3.12
C ALA A 59 -1.20 10.12 -3.91
N SER A 60 -1.49 11.02 -4.86
CA SER A 60 -2.68 10.94 -5.72
C SER A 60 -2.63 9.73 -6.65
N LYS A 61 -1.44 9.45 -7.22
CA LYS A 61 -1.22 8.25 -8.04
C LYS A 61 -1.40 6.97 -7.21
N LEU A 62 -0.87 6.92 -5.99
CA LEU A 62 -1.06 5.79 -5.07
C LEU A 62 -2.54 5.56 -4.75
N ALA A 63 -3.27 6.60 -4.36
CA ALA A 63 -4.69 6.52 -4.08
C ALA A 63 -5.49 6.04 -5.31
N SER A 64 -5.14 6.55 -6.49
CA SER A 64 -5.80 6.17 -7.75
C SER A 64 -5.53 4.70 -8.12
N ALA A 65 -4.29 4.23 -7.94
CA ALA A 65 -3.90 2.84 -8.22
C ALA A 65 -4.60 1.84 -7.29
N LEU A 66 -4.88 2.24 -6.05
CA LEU A 66 -5.54 1.39 -5.06
C LEU A 66 -7.08 1.44 -5.11
N ARG A 67 -7.68 2.40 -5.83
CA ARG A 67 -9.14 2.56 -5.93
C ARG A 67 -9.86 1.39 -6.64
N GLY A 68 -9.13 0.59 -7.42
CA GLY A 68 -9.71 -0.44 -8.28
C GLY A 68 -10.09 -1.76 -7.59
N TRP A 69 -9.93 -1.86 -6.26
CA TRP A 69 -10.00 -3.11 -5.50
C TRP A 69 -10.80 -2.98 -4.22
#